data_AF-A0A9D9JK23-F1
#
_entry.id   AF-A0A9D9JK23-F1
#
_cell.length_a   1.000
_cell.length_b   1.000
_cell.length_c   1.000
_cell.angle_alpha   90.00
_cell.angle_beta   90.00
_cell.angle_gamma   90.00
#
_symmetry.space_group_name_H-M   'P 1'
#
loop_
_entity.id
_entity.type
_entity.pdbx_description
1 polymer ?
#
loop_
_entity_poly.entity_id
_entity_poly.type
_entity_poly.pdbx_seq_one_letter_code
_entity_poly.pdbx_strand_id
1 'polypeptide(L)'
;MPGETLLVFQSGGPTGVINATLAGVIEQARSSGYTRVLGAQHGITGLVTETLVDLSALSPAQLDRLARTPGAALGTSRQRLDESSSRAALATLRAHRVTAVVAIGGNDTAASALALLAHAEQAGYPLAVVLAPKTIDNDL
;
A
#
# COMPACT_ATOMS: atom_id res chain seq x y z
N MET A 1 14.33 16.36 6.61
CA MET A 1 13.06 16.18 5.89
C MET A 1 11.96 16.06 6.94
N PRO A 2 10.85 16.80 6.84
CA PRO A 2 9.71 16.55 7.73
C PRO A 2 9.26 15.11 7.51
N GLY A 3 8.96 14.40 8.61
CA GLY A 3 8.67 12.97 8.60
C GLY A 3 7.61 12.58 7.58
N GLU A 4 8.03 11.85 6.57
CA GLU A 4 7.19 11.43 5.46
C GLU A 4 6.33 10.22 5.87
N THR A 5 5.10 10.16 5.36
CA THR A 5 4.20 9.01 5.53
C THR A 5 4.27 8.13 4.29
N LEU A 6 4.53 6.83 4.47
CA LEU A 6 4.37 5.81 3.45
C LEU A 6 3.05 5.06 3.68
N LEU A 7 2.28 4.83 2.62
CA LEU A 7 1.11 3.96 2.64
C LEU A 7 1.40 2.67 1.89
N VAL A 8 0.95 1.54 2.42
CA VAL A 8 1.05 0.22 1.78
C VAL A 8 -0.30 -0.46 1.76
N PHE A 9 -0.60 -1.21 0.70
CA PHE A 9 -1.80 -2.03 0.64
C PHE A 9 -1.55 -3.33 -0.12
N GLN A 10 -2.34 -4.35 0.21
CA GLN A 10 -2.32 -5.66 -0.45
C GLN A 10 -3.55 -5.80 -1.34
N SER A 11 -3.36 -6.35 -2.54
CA SER A 11 -4.44 -6.50 -3.53
C SER A 11 -4.34 -7.82 -4.30
N GLY A 12 -5.49 -8.26 -4.82
CA GLY A 12 -5.65 -9.53 -5.51
C GLY A 12 -5.74 -10.75 -4.59
N GLY A 13 -5.49 -11.94 -5.16
CA GLY A 13 -5.47 -13.20 -4.41
C GLY A 13 -4.30 -13.25 -3.42
N PRO A 14 -4.54 -13.56 -2.12
CA PRO A 14 -3.48 -13.77 -1.14
C PRO A 14 -2.54 -14.91 -1.54
N THR A 15 -1.28 -14.84 -1.11
CA THR A 15 -0.29 -15.90 -1.32
C THR A 15 0.33 -16.33 0.01
N GLY A 16 1.14 -17.39 0.01
CA GLY A 16 1.87 -17.84 1.21
C GLY A 16 2.92 -16.84 1.71
N VAL A 17 3.32 -15.86 0.89
CA VAL A 17 4.47 -14.97 1.18
C VAL A 17 4.17 -13.47 1.00
N ILE A 18 2.95 -13.07 0.65
CA ILE A 18 2.60 -11.65 0.46
C ILE A 18 2.85 -10.78 1.71
N ASN A 19 2.76 -11.37 2.91
CA ASN A 19 3.08 -10.67 4.16
C ASN A 19 4.59 -10.52 4.40
N ALA A 20 5.45 -11.33 3.78
CA ALA A 20 6.89 -11.13 3.80
C ALA A 20 7.27 -9.84 3.05
N THR A 21 6.63 -9.59 1.90
CA THR A 21 6.76 -8.31 1.18
C THR A 21 6.29 -7.14 2.04
N LEU A 22 5.13 -7.26 2.69
CA LEU A 22 4.62 -6.21 3.59
C LEU A 22 5.60 -5.92 4.75
N ALA A 23 6.15 -6.95 5.39
CA ALA A 23 7.14 -6.79 6.45
C ALA A 23 8.40 -6.06 5.95
N GLY A 24 8.92 -6.46 4.78
CA GLY A 24 10.07 -5.80 4.15
C GLY A 24 9.82 -4.33 3.80
N VAL A 25 8.61 -3.99 3.34
CA VAL A 25 8.22 -2.58 3.09
C VAL A 25 8.25 -1.77 4.39
N ILE A 26 7.71 -2.31 5.48
CA ILE A 26 7.67 -1.61 6.78
C ILE A 26 9.09 -1.40 7.31
N GLU A 27 9.93 -2.43 7.24
CA GLU A 27 11.34 -2.35 7.66
C GLU A 27 12.13 -1.34 6.82
N GLN A 28 12.02 -1.41 5.50
CA GLN A 28 12.71 -0.50 4.60
C GLN A 28 12.26 0.95 4.80
N ALA A 29 10.95 1.19 4.93
CA ALA A 29 10.42 2.54 5.16
C ALA A 29 11.04 3.20 6.40
N ARG A 30 11.16 2.44 7.50
CA ARG A 30 11.81 2.93 8.73
C ARG A 30 13.28 3.26 8.51
N SER A 31 14.02 2.38 7.85
CA SER A 31 15.45 2.61 7.56
C SER A 31 15.69 3.80 6.63
N SER A 32 14.73 4.09 5.75
CA SER A 32 14.76 5.23 4.82
C SER A 32 14.28 6.55 5.45
N GLY A 33 13.90 6.56 6.73
CA GLY A 33 13.52 7.79 7.46
C GLY A 33 12.04 8.18 7.37
N TYR A 34 11.15 7.31 6.88
CA TYR A 34 9.70 7.53 7.00
C TYR A 34 9.29 7.46 8.48
N THR A 35 8.55 8.45 8.96
CA THR A 35 8.11 8.49 10.36
C THR A 35 6.80 7.76 10.59
N ARG A 36 6.01 7.55 9.53
CA ARG A 36 4.74 6.82 9.59
C ARG A 36 4.61 5.83 8.45
N VAL A 37 4.15 4.63 8.77
CA VAL A 37 3.77 3.60 7.80
C VAL A 37 2.30 3.25 8.03
N LEU A 38 1.44 3.56 7.06
CA LEU A 38 0.01 3.27 7.11
C LEU A 38 -0.30 2.06 6.22
N GLY A 39 -1.12 1.14 6.72
CA GLY A 39 -1.69 0.04 5.94
C GLY A 39 -3.15 0.34 5.57
N ALA A 40 -3.51 0.32 4.29
CA ALA A 40 -4.92 0.37 3.92
C ALA A 40 -5.55 -1.03 4.03
N GLN A 41 -6.60 -1.14 4.84
CA GLN A 41 -7.29 -2.42 5.03
C GLN A 41 -8.13 -2.76 3.80
N HIS A 42 -8.11 -4.01 3.36
CA HIS A 42 -8.84 -4.46 2.17
C HIS A 42 -8.46 -3.70 0.90
N GLY A 43 -7.17 -3.44 0.70
CA GLY A 43 -6.64 -2.87 -0.54
C GLY A 43 -7.15 -1.46 -0.85
N ILE A 44 -7.59 -1.25 -2.10
CA ILE A 44 -8.09 0.04 -2.58
C ILE A 44 -9.35 0.48 -1.83
N THR A 45 -10.15 -0.48 -1.37
CA THR A 45 -11.37 -0.18 -0.63
C THR A 45 -11.07 0.60 0.63
N GLY A 46 -10.13 0.15 1.47
CA GLY A 46 -9.74 0.90 2.67
C GLY A 46 -9.03 2.21 2.37
N LEU A 47 -8.34 2.33 1.23
CA LEU A 47 -7.76 3.62 0.82
C LEU A 47 -8.88 4.64 0.51
N VAL A 48 -9.92 4.21 -0.18
CA VAL A 48 -11.08 5.03 -0.56
C VAL A 48 -11.96 5.36 0.65
N THR A 49 -12.14 4.42 1.58
CA THR A 49 -12.98 4.58 2.77
C THR A 49 -12.22 5.05 4.01
N GLU A 50 -10.96 5.47 3.86
CA GLU A 50 -10.07 5.89 4.95
C GLU A 50 -9.96 4.86 6.10
N THR A 51 -10.05 3.58 5.76
CA THR A 51 -9.91 2.46 6.71
C THR A 51 -8.44 2.05 6.79
N LEU A 52 -7.68 2.79 7.59
CA LEU A 52 -6.22 2.67 7.70
C LEU A 52 -5.79 2.15 9.08
N VAL A 53 -4.70 1.39 9.11
CA VAL A 53 -4.02 0.96 10.34
C VAL A 53 -2.61 1.53 10.41
N ASP A 54 -2.16 1.94 11.59
CA ASP A 54 -0.79 2.40 11.81
C ASP A 54 0.15 1.21 12.07
N LEU A 55 1.14 1.02 11.20
CA LEU A 55 2.12 -0.07 11.24
C LEU A 55 3.49 0.39 11.77
N SER A 56 3.60 1.67 12.14
CA SER A 56 4.88 2.31 12.47
C SER A 56 5.54 1.71 13.71
N ALA A 57 4.75 1.17 14.64
CA ALA A 57 5.20 0.67 15.94
C ALA A 57 5.36 -0.86 16.03
N LEU A 58 5.20 -1.62 14.93
CA LEU A 58 5.44 -3.08 14.98
C LEU A 58 6.87 -3.40 15.39
N SER A 59 7.04 -4.16 16.48
CA SER A 59 8.34 -4.67 16.93
C SER A 59 8.99 -5.61 15.91
N PRO A 60 10.31 -5.83 15.97
CA PRO A 60 10.99 -6.81 15.12
C PRO A 60 10.36 -8.21 15.17
N ALA A 61 9.98 -8.67 16.37
CA ALA A 61 9.30 -9.95 16.54
C ALA A 61 7.89 -9.99 15.90
N GLN A 62 7.16 -8.87 15.89
CA GLN A 62 5.89 -8.78 15.17
C GLN A 62 6.07 -8.80 13.66
N LEU A 63 7.07 -8.08 13.13
CA LEU A 63 7.40 -8.10 11.70
C LEU A 63 7.82 -9.50 11.24
N ASP A 64 8.63 -10.17 12.06
CA ASP A 64 9.10 -11.53 11.81
C ASP A 64 7.95 -12.56 11.82
N ARG A 65 6.99 -12.42 12.75
CA ARG A 65 5.74 -13.20 12.72
C ARG A 65 4.89 -12.89 11.50
N LEU A 66 4.72 -11.61 11.15
CA LEU A 66 3.97 -11.17 9.97
C LEU A 66 4.55 -11.81 8.70
N ALA A 67 5.88 -11.75 8.52
CA ALA A 67 6.56 -12.28 7.36
C ALA A 67 6.34 -13.79 7.14
N ARG A 68 6.16 -14.56 8.23
CA ARG A 68 5.88 -16.01 8.18
C ARG A 68 4.40 -16.37 8.18
N THR A 69 3.50 -15.40 8.25
CA THR A 69 2.06 -15.64 8.30
C THR A 69 1.52 -15.66 6.87
N PRO A 70 0.90 -16.77 6.39
CA PRO A 70 0.31 -16.83 5.06
C PRO A 70 -0.96 -15.96 4.97
N GLY A 71 -1.40 -15.69 3.75
CA GLY A 71 -2.55 -14.83 3.50
C GLY A 71 -2.17 -13.35 3.49
N ALA A 72 -3.17 -12.47 3.44
CA ALA A 72 -2.97 -11.02 3.39
C ALA A 72 -3.39 -10.41 4.74
N ALA A 73 -2.43 -9.95 5.55
CA ALA A 73 -2.69 -9.42 6.89
C ALA A 73 -3.51 -8.13 6.88
N LEU A 74 -3.39 -7.31 5.82
CA LEU A 74 -4.25 -6.14 5.63
C LEU A 74 -5.59 -6.49 5.00
N GLY A 75 -5.80 -7.75 4.58
CA GLY A 75 -6.89 -8.14 3.71
C GLY A 75 -6.70 -7.61 2.29
N THR A 76 -7.54 -8.07 1.36
CA THR A 76 -7.56 -7.60 -0.03
C THR A 76 -8.97 -7.24 -0.46
N SER A 77 -9.09 -6.49 -1.55
CA SER A 77 -10.35 -6.31 -2.28
C SER A 77 -10.10 -6.44 -3.78
N ARG A 78 -11.18 -6.50 -4.55
CA ARG A 78 -11.17 -6.50 -6.02
C ARG A 78 -11.60 -5.15 -6.61
N GLN A 79 -11.77 -4.13 -5.75
CA GLN A 79 -12.14 -2.80 -6.21
C GLN A 79 -11.02 -2.25 -7.09
N ARG A 80 -11.39 -1.76 -8.27
CA ARG A 80 -10.51 -0.99 -9.15
C ARG A 80 -10.78 0.49 -8.95
N LEU A 81 -9.79 1.32 -9.20
CA LEU A 81 -9.98 2.77 -9.21
C LEU A 81 -10.74 3.19 -10.47
N ASP A 82 -11.76 4.00 -10.26
CA ASP A 82 -12.45 4.82 -11.23
C ASP A 82 -12.27 6.30 -10.86
N GLU A 83 -12.78 7.20 -11.68
CA GLU A 83 -12.67 8.65 -11.46
C GLU A 83 -13.15 9.09 -10.07
N SER A 84 -14.24 8.50 -9.55
CA SER A 84 -14.80 8.88 -8.24
C SER A 84 -13.93 8.40 -7.07
N SER A 85 -13.49 7.15 -7.13
CA SER A 85 -12.67 6.50 -6.13
C SER A 85 -11.23 6.99 -6.15
N SER A 86 -10.70 7.40 -7.31
CA SER A 86 -9.40 8.06 -7.42
C SER A 86 -9.37 9.39 -6.66
N ARG A 87 -10.43 10.21 -6.78
CA ARG A 87 -10.53 11.45 -6.01
C ARG A 87 -10.60 11.21 -4.51
N ALA A 88 -11.37 10.20 -4.08
CA ALA A 88 -11.47 9.83 -2.67
C ALA A 88 -10.13 9.30 -2.13
N ALA A 89 -9.47 8.40 -2.86
CA ALA A 89 -8.14 7.90 -2.51
C ALA A 89 -7.12 9.04 -2.38
N LEU A 90 -7.10 9.98 -3.32
CA LEU A 90 -6.20 11.14 -3.26
C LEU A 90 -6.51 12.07 -2.08
N ALA A 91 -7.79 12.22 -1.71
CA ALA A 91 -8.18 12.97 -0.51
C ALA A 91 -7.63 12.31 0.76
N THR A 92 -7.74 10.98 0.88
CA THR A 92 -7.14 10.21 1.97
C THR A 92 -5.61 10.41 2.02
N LEU A 93 -4.91 10.25 0.89
CA LEU A 93 -3.46 10.43 0.84
C LEU A 93 -3.03 11.82 1.32
N ARG A 94 -3.74 12.87 0.88
CA ARG A 94 -3.49 14.26 1.31
C ARG A 94 -3.73 14.46 2.80
N ALA A 95 -4.86 13.95 3.33
CA ALA A 95 -5.20 14.05 4.74
C ALA A 95 -4.11 13.45 5.64
N HIS A 96 -3.48 12.36 5.20
CA HIS A 96 -2.42 11.67 5.94
C HIS A 96 -0.99 12.06 5.53
N ARG A 97 -0.85 13.05 4.63
CA ARG A 97 0.44 13.52 4.09
C ARG A 97 1.30 12.40 3.53
N VAL A 98 0.68 11.50 2.78
CA VAL A 98 1.36 10.35 2.16
C VAL A 98 2.20 10.80 0.97
N THR A 99 3.51 10.60 1.03
CA THR A 99 4.42 10.94 -0.09
C THR A 99 4.80 9.73 -0.92
N ALA A 100 4.60 8.52 -0.41
CA ALA A 100 4.87 7.27 -1.12
C ALA A 100 3.77 6.22 -0.89
N VAL A 101 3.40 5.52 -1.95
CA VAL A 101 2.49 4.37 -1.91
C VAL A 101 3.21 3.14 -2.43
N VAL A 102 3.17 2.04 -1.67
CA VAL A 102 3.59 0.71 -2.12
C VAL A 102 2.37 -0.17 -2.32
N ALA A 103 2.10 -0.53 -3.57
CA ALA A 103 1.00 -1.40 -3.95
C ALA A 103 1.52 -2.84 -4.09
N ILE A 104 1.09 -3.77 -3.23
CA ILE A 104 1.51 -5.18 -3.29
C ILE A 104 0.44 -5.99 -4.05
N GLY A 105 0.76 -6.47 -5.26
CA GLY A 105 -0.21 -7.19 -6.08
C GLY A 105 0.26 -7.50 -7.50
N GLY A 106 -0.67 -8.00 -8.33
CA GLY A 106 -0.41 -8.39 -9.73
C GLY A 106 -0.82 -7.32 -10.75
N ASN A 107 -1.13 -7.73 -11.97
CA ASN A 107 -1.43 -6.85 -13.11
C ASN A 107 -2.55 -5.81 -12.83
N ASP A 108 -3.66 -6.23 -12.23
CA ASP A 108 -4.75 -5.31 -11.84
C ASP A 108 -4.30 -4.26 -10.80
N THR A 109 -3.35 -4.64 -9.93
CA THR A 109 -2.77 -3.74 -8.94
C THR A 109 -1.83 -2.75 -9.60
N ALA A 110 -1.05 -3.18 -10.59
CA ALA A 110 -0.22 -2.30 -11.42
C ALA A 110 -1.06 -1.24 -12.14
N ALA A 111 -2.18 -1.65 -12.76
CA ALA A 111 -3.10 -0.72 -13.43
C ALA A 111 -3.69 0.31 -12.45
N SER A 112 -4.05 -0.12 -11.24
CA SER A 112 -4.57 0.79 -10.21
C SER A 112 -3.49 1.73 -9.65
N ALA A 113 -2.27 1.24 -9.47
CA ALA A 113 -1.13 2.06 -9.06
C ALA A 113 -0.82 3.16 -10.10
N LEU A 114 -0.86 2.81 -11.39
CA LEU A 114 -0.68 3.76 -12.48
C LEU A 114 -1.79 4.81 -12.51
N ALA A 115 -3.06 4.41 -12.34
CA ALA A 115 -4.17 5.34 -12.28
C ALA A 115 -4.03 6.31 -11.09
N LEU A 116 -3.66 5.80 -9.91
CA LEU A 116 -3.45 6.63 -8.73
C LEU A 116 -2.33 7.67 -8.94
N LEU A 117 -1.21 7.26 -9.56
CA LEU A 117 -0.11 8.16 -9.90
C LEU A 117 -0.57 9.25 -10.88
N ALA A 118 -1.24 8.87 -11.96
CA ALA A 118 -1.74 9.82 -12.96
C ALA A 118 -2.71 10.86 -12.35
N HIS A 119 -3.61 10.43 -11.45
CA HIS A 119 -4.50 11.35 -10.75
C HIS A 119 -3.76 12.27 -9.76
N ALA A 120 -2.72 11.78 -9.08
CA ALA A 120 -1.89 12.60 -8.21
C ALA A 120 -1.15 13.68 -9.03
N GLU A 121 -0.58 13.32 -10.17
CA GLU A 121 0.11 14.24 -11.10
C GLU A 121 -0.83 15.31 -11.65
N GLN A 122 -2.01 14.92 -12.16
CA GLN A 122 -3.04 15.84 -12.63
C GLN A 122 -3.46 16.85 -11.57
N ALA A 123 -3.44 16.44 -10.30
CA ALA A 123 -3.83 17.27 -9.17
C ALA A 123 -2.63 17.98 -8.51
N GLY A 124 -1.44 17.94 -9.12
CA GLY A 124 -0.23 18.59 -8.61
C GLY A 124 0.24 18.06 -7.24
N TYR A 125 -0.10 16.82 -6.90
CA TYR A 125 0.27 16.20 -5.64
C TYR A 125 1.55 15.36 -5.81
N PRO A 126 2.68 15.74 -5.19
CA PRO A 126 3.92 14.99 -5.32
C PRO A 126 3.79 13.65 -4.57
N LEU A 127 3.59 12.59 -5.33
CA LEU A 127 3.37 11.22 -4.83
C LEU A 127 4.25 10.25 -5.60
N ALA A 128 5.06 9.47 -4.90
CA ALA A 128 5.71 8.29 -5.46
C ALA A 128 4.78 7.09 -5.35
N VAL A 129 4.64 6.30 -6.42
CA VAL A 129 3.88 5.05 -6.40
C VAL A 129 4.77 3.92 -6.91
N VAL A 130 4.90 2.86 -6.13
CA VAL A 130 5.72 1.69 -6.45
C VAL A 130 4.87 0.42 -6.38
N LEU A 131 4.98 -0.42 -7.41
CA LEU A 131 4.42 -1.76 -7.40
C LEU A 131 5.44 -2.72 -6.75
N ALA A 132 4.99 -3.48 -5.76
CA ALA A 132 5.68 -4.67 -5.28
C ALA A 132 4.99 -5.90 -5.90
N PRO A 133 5.58 -6.51 -6.94
CA PRO A 133 4.91 -7.51 -7.76
C PRO A 133 4.57 -8.78 -6.97
N LYS A 134 3.36 -9.28 -7.17
CA LYS A 134 2.86 -10.53 -6.60
C LYS A 134 1.94 -11.25 -7.58
N THR A 135 2.36 -12.41 -8.03
CA THR A 135 1.53 -13.37 -8.78
C THR A 135 1.87 -14.79 -8.34
N ILE A 136 0.87 -15.66 -8.20
CA ILE A 136 1.11 -17.10 -7.99
C ILE A 136 1.33 -17.80 -9.33
N ASP A 137 0.80 -17.23 -10.41
CA ASP A 137 0.79 -17.79 -11.76
C ASP A 137 2.08 -17.49 -12.54
N ASN A 138 2.96 -16.64 -11.98
CA ASN A 138 4.23 -16.22 -12.59
C ASN A 138 4.05 -15.59 -13.99
N ASP A 139 3.03 -14.74 -14.12
CA ASP A 139 2.50 -14.15 -15.35
C ASP A 139 2.47 -12.60 -15.36
N LEU A 140 3.32 -12.00 -14.53
CA LEU A 140 3.44 -10.55 -14.40
C LEU A 140 4.11 -9.92 -15.62
#